data_AF-A0A3C1WWI9-F1
#
_entry.id   AF-A0A3C1WWI9-F1
#
_cell.length_a   1.000
_cell.length_b   1.000
_cell.length_c   1.000
_cell.angle_alpha   90.00
_cell.angle_beta   90.00
_cell.angle_gamma   90.00
#
_symmetry.space_group_name_H-M   'P 1'
#
loop_
_entity.id
_entity.type
_entity.pdbx_description
1 polymer ?
#
loop_
_entity_poly.entity_id
_entity_poly.type
_entity_poly.pdbx_seq_one_letter_code
_entity_poly.pdbx_strand_id
1 'polypeptide(L)'
;TNGFQLFIWGFSISTVMLYHATFLVNSVAHQWGKKRYETRDTSRNNFIIAILTFGEGWHNNHHHYPGSARQGFYWWEIDLTYYVLKFLAMIGVIWDVRTVSENIRESKKIEIPHQ
;
A
#
# COMPACT_ATOMS: atom_id res chain seq x y z
N THR A 1 -30.63 3.64 15.33
CA THR A 1 -29.42 3.04 15.92
C THR A 1 -29.40 3.28 17.42
N ASN A 2 -29.19 2.25 18.24
CA ASN A 2 -29.05 2.38 19.70
C ASN A 2 -27.59 2.15 20.16
N GLY A 3 -27.31 2.37 21.45
CA GLY A 3 -25.95 2.28 22.00
C GLY A 3 -25.29 0.90 21.81
N PHE A 4 -26.04 -0.19 22.02
CA PHE A 4 -25.52 -1.54 21.84
C PHE A 4 -25.22 -1.87 20.38
N GLN A 5 -26.06 -1.40 19.45
CA GLN A 5 -25.81 -1.51 18.02
C GLN A 5 -24.56 -0.73 17.59
N LEU A 6 -24.32 0.47 18.14
CA LEU A 6 -23.08 1.23 17.89
C LEU A 6 -21.85 0.47 18.40
N PHE A 7 -21.95 -0.13 19.57
CA PHE A 7 -20.85 -0.93 20.12
C PHE A 7 -20.56 -2.15 19.23
N ILE A 8 -21.57 -2.91 18.82
CA ILE A 8 -21.36 -4.10 17.98
C ILE A 8 -20.84 -3.71 16.59
N TRP A 9 -21.54 -2.85 15.87
CA TRP A 9 -21.22 -2.55 14.47
C TRP A 9 -20.11 -1.51 14.32
N GLY A 10 -20.22 -0.43 15.09
CA GLY A 10 -19.30 0.70 15.00
C GLY A 10 -17.95 0.45 15.65
N PHE A 11 -17.88 -0.41 16.67
CA PHE A 11 -16.62 -0.76 17.35
C PHE A 11 -16.19 -2.21 17.08
N SER A 12 -16.96 -3.21 17.49
CA SER A 12 -16.46 -4.59 17.49
C SER A 12 -16.24 -5.15 16.07
N ILE A 13 -17.27 -5.14 15.22
CA ILE A 13 -17.19 -5.69 13.86
C ILE A 13 -16.25 -4.86 13.00
N SER A 14 -16.34 -3.52 13.06
CA SER A 14 -15.46 -2.63 12.31
C SER A 14 -13.98 -2.87 12.66
N THR A 15 -13.64 -3.01 13.95
CA THR A 15 -12.27 -3.28 14.41
C THR A 15 -11.77 -4.64 13.92
N VAL A 16 -12.60 -5.68 14.01
CA VAL A 16 -12.24 -7.02 13.51
C VAL A 16 -12.00 -6.98 12.00
N MET A 17 -12.85 -6.31 11.23
CA MET A 17 -12.69 -6.17 9.78
C MET A 17 -11.44 -5.36 9.42
N LEU A 18 -11.16 -4.28 10.15
CA LEU A 18 -9.93 -3.49 10.00
C LEU A 18 -8.68 -4.35 10.22
N TYR A 19 -8.65 -5.16 11.28
CA TYR A 19 -7.52 -6.05 11.53
C TYR A 19 -7.36 -7.11 10.45
N HIS A 20 -8.44 -7.71 9.97
CA HIS A 20 -8.37 -8.65 8.86
C HIS A 20 -7.81 -8.00 7.60
N ALA A 21 -8.31 -6.80 7.23
CA ALA A 21 -7.78 -6.05 6.09
C ALA A 21 -6.28 -5.76 6.23
N THR A 22 -5.84 -5.39 7.44
CA THR A 22 -4.43 -5.11 7.73
C THR A 22 -3.57 -6.37 7.60
N PHE A 23 -3.98 -7.48 8.22
CA PHE A 23 -3.21 -8.73 8.19
C PHE A 23 -3.26 -9.44 6.84
N LEU A 24 -4.26 -9.17 6.00
CA LEU A 24 -4.29 -9.64 4.61
C LEU A 24 -3.09 -9.15 3.80
N VAL A 25 -2.55 -7.96 4.10
CA VAL A 25 -1.34 -7.45 3.45
C VAL A 25 -0.15 -8.37 3.76
N ASN A 26 0.10 -8.63 5.04
CA ASN A 26 1.22 -9.48 5.49
C ASN A 26 1.14 -10.93 5.01
N SER A 27 -0.07 -11.41 4.69
CA SER A 27 -0.29 -12.79 4.25
C SER A 27 -0.47 -12.88 2.74
N VAL A 28 -1.54 -12.33 2.19
CA VAL A 28 -1.91 -12.48 0.78
C VAL A 28 -0.98 -11.71 -0.13
N ALA A 29 -0.52 -10.50 0.23
CA ALA A 29 0.44 -9.78 -0.61
C ALA A 29 1.83 -10.45 -0.65
N HIS A 30 2.10 -11.41 0.24
CA HIS A 30 3.30 -12.25 0.21
C HIS A 30 3.10 -13.58 -0.55
N GLN A 31 1.90 -13.86 -1.04
CA GLN A 31 1.56 -15.10 -1.75
C GLN A 31 1.02 -14.83 -3.16
N TRP A 32 0.24 -13.76 -3.36
CA TRP A 32 -0.51 -13.48 -4.58
C TRP A 32 -0.30 -12.06 -5.10
N GLY A 33 0.17 -11.95 -6.35
CA GLY A 33 0.42 -10.69 -7.04
C GLY A 33 1.62 -10.78 -7.97
N LYS A 34 2.15 -9.63 -8.39
CA LYS A 34 3.33 -9.52 -9.25
C LYS A 34 4.54 -9.03 -8.46
N LYS A 35 5.69 -9.69 -8.60
CA LYS A 35 6.96 -9.19 -8.07
C LYS A 35 7.65 -8.39 -9.18
N ARG A 36 7.81 -7.07 -8.99
CA ARG A 36 8.48 -6.17 -9.95
C ARG A 36 9.94 -5.94 -9.59
N TYR A 37 10.25 -5.95 -8.30
CA TYR A 37 11.56 -5.62 -7.75
C TYR A 37 12.16 -6.80 -7.01
N GLU A 38 13.47 -6.96 -7.13
CA GLU A 38 14.23 -7.90 -6.33
C GLU A 38 14.34 -7.41 -4.87
N THR A 39 13.45 -7.95 -4.03
CA THR A 39 13.46 -7.80 -2.58
C THR A 39 13.89 -9.11 -1.91
N ARG A 40 14.36 -9.03 -0.67
CA ARG A 40 14.82 -10.20 0.13
C ARG A 40 13.68 -11.12 0.59
N ASP A 41 12.44 -10.73 0.36
CA ASP A 41 11.23 -11.43 0.78
C ASP A 41 10.36 -11.82 -0.42
N THR A 42 9.16 -12.31 -0.11
CA THR A 42 8.16 -12.76 -1.08
C THR A 42 7.08 -11.70 -1.36
N SER A 43 7.32 -10.43 -1.01
CA SER A 43 6.34 -9.36 -1.25
C SER A 43 5.98 -9.27 -2.74
N ARG A 44 4.70 -9.00 -3.01
CA ARG A 44 4.13 -8.85 -4.36
C ARG A 44 3.18 -7.66 -4.39
N ASN A 45 3.12 -7.00 -5.54
CA ASN A 45 2.13 -5.99 -5.84
C ASN A 45 0.80 -6.63 -6.23
N ASN A 46 -0.29 -6.19 -5.62
CA ASN A 46 -1.64 -6.68 -5.87
C ASN A 46 -2.65 -5.53 -5.88
N PHE A 47 -3.27 -5.30 -7.04
CA PHE A 47 -4.22 -4.20 -7.24
C PHE A 47 -5.47 -4.32 -6.36
N ILE A 48 -6.02 -5.52 -6.19
CA ILE A 48 -7.25 -5.72 -5.39
C ILE A 48 -6.97 -5.41 -3.92
N ILE A 49 -5.83 -5.90 -3.41
CA ILE A 49 -5.40 -5.58 -2.04
C ILE A 49 -5.20 -4.07 -1.92
N ALA A 50 -4.52 -3.44 -2.89
CA ALA A 50 -4.24 -2.00 -2.84
C ALA A 50 -5.51 -1.15 -2.72
N ILE A 51 -6.60 -1.52 -3.39
CA ILE A 51 -7.88 -0.83 -3.25
C ILE A 51 -8.50 -1.07 -1.86
N LEU A 52 -8.51 -2.31 -1.37
CA LEU A 52 -9.08 -2.66 -0.06
C LEU A 52 -8.31 -2.04 1.11
N THR A 53 -7.00 -1.85 0.96
CA THR A 53 -6.09 -1.36 2.00
C THR A 53 -5.53 0.02 1.70
N PHE A 54 -6.17 0.75 0.79
CA PHE A 54 -5.88 2.15 0.48
C PHE A 54 -4.46 2.46 -0.02
N GLY A 55 -3.74 1.46 -0.54
CA GLY A 55 -2.41 1.59 -1.13
C GLY A 55 -1.44 0.46 -0.75
N GLU A 56 -1.67 -0.18 0.41
CA GLU A 56 -0.71 -1.14 1.01
C GLU A 56 -0.49 -2.40 0.16
N GLY A 57 -1.38 -2.68 -0.80
CA GLY A 57 -1.23 -3.77 -1.76
C GLY A 57 -0.09 -3.57 -2.77
N TRP A 58 0.49 -2.37 -2.91
CA TRP A 58 1.74 -2.15 -3.65
C TRP A 58 2.97 -2.59 -2.83
N HIS A 59 2.88 -3.80 -2.29
CA HIS A 59 3.73 -4.25 -1.20
C HIS A 59 5.17 -4.52 -1.66
N ASN A 60 5.36 -5.02 -2.89
CA ASN A 60 6.71 -5.19 -3.43
C ASN A 60 7.39 -3.86 -3.75
N ASN A 61 6.64 -2.83 -4.17
CA ASN A 61 7.19 -1.47 -4.28
C ASN A 61 7.62 -0.95 -2.90
N HIS A 62 6.75 -1.09 -1.88
CA HIS A 62 7.05 -0.67 -0.51
C HIS A 62 8.32 -1.35 0.03
N HIS A 63 8.45 -2.66 -0.17
CA HIS A 63 9.64 -3.42 0.27
C HIS A 63 10.90 -3.11 -0.54
N HIS A 64 10.76 -2.65 -1.80
CA HIS A 64 11.90 -2.15 -2.59
C HIS A 64 12.44 -0.83 -2.03
N TYR A 65 11.55 0.10 -1.69
CA TYR A 65 11.94 1.39 -1.11
C TYR A 65 10.97 1.87 -0.02
N PRO A 66 11.15 1.42 1.24
CA PRO A 66 10.26 1.74 2.36
C PRO A 66 10.26 3.22 2.75
N GLY A 67 11.28 3.97 2.33
CA GLY A 67 11.41 5.40 2.63
C GLY A 67 10.53 6.33 1.77
N SER A 68 9.80 5.80 0.79
CA SER A 68 8.83 6.57 0.00
C SER A 68 7.49 6.62 0.71
N ALA A 69 6.93 7.83 0.84
CA ALA A 69 5.56 8.07 1.28
C ALA A 69 4.51 7.56 0.28
N ARG A 70 4.91 7.34 -0.98
CA ARG A 70 4.09 6.76 -2.03
C ARG A 70 4.45 5.30 -2.23
N GLN A 71 3.49 4.39 -2.08
CA GLN A 71 3.68 2.96 -2.29
C GLN A 71 3.40 2.58 -3.77
N GLY A 72 2.45 3.23 -4.42
CA GLY A 72 2.22 3.07 -5.86
C GLY A 72 3.22 3.87 -6.71
N PHE A 73 4.29 3.27 -7.23
CA PHE A 73 5.38 3.99 -7.91
C PHE A 73 5.01 4.54 -9.30
N TYR A 74 3.90 4.06 -9.88
CA TYR A 74 3.42 4.47 -11.19
C TYR A 74 2.09 5.21 -11.11
N TRP A 75 1.80 6.07 -12.08
CA TRP A 75 0.60 6.92 -12.07
C TRP A 75 -0.72 6.13 -12.07
N TRP A 76 -0.72 4.91 -12.62
CA TRP A 76 -1.88 4.01 -12.61
C TRP A 76 -2.00 3.18 -11.32
N GLU A 77 -1.02 3.24 -10.44
CA GLU A 77 -1.05 2.54 -9.14
C GLU A 77 -1.75 3.42 -8.12
N ILE A 78 -3.05 3.17 -7.95
CA ILE A 78 -3.93 3.92 -7.05
C ILE A 78 -3.45 3.74 -5.61
N ASP A 79 -3.18 4.86 -4.95
CA ASP A 79 -2.66 4.92 -3.58
C ASP A 79 -3.40 6.05 -2.84
N LEU A 80 -4.48 5.68 -2.16
CA LEU A 80 -5.39 6.63 -1.52
C LEU A 80 -4.71 7.31 -0.31
N THR A 81 -3.91 6.56 0.44
CA THR A 81 -3.10 7.09 1.54
C THR A 81 -2.16 8.19 1.03
N TYR A 82 -1.45 7.97 -0.06
CA TYR A 82 -0.59 9.00 -0.65
C TYR A 82 -1.38 10.22 -1.15
N TYR A 83 -2.59 10.04 -1.67
CA TYR A 83 -3.43 11.18 -2.07
C TYR A 83 -3.84 12.04 -0.89
N VAL A 84 -4.14 11.44 0.27
CA VAL A 84 -4.38 12.16 1.52
C VAL A 84 -3.12 12.91 1.96
N LEU A 85 -1.94 12.26 1.94
CA LEU A 85 -0.67 12.94 2.28
C LEU A 85 -0.39 14.11 1.34
N LYS A 86 -0.63 13.95 0.03
CA LYS A 86 -0.47 15.02 -0.95
C LYS A 86 -1.42 16.19 -0.68
N PHE A 87 -2.67 15.90 -0.30
CA PHE A 87 -3.62 16.94 0.11
C PHE A 87 -3.17 17.66 1.38
N LEU A 88 -2.73 16.93 2.41
CA LEU A 88 -2.19 17.50 3.63
C LEU A 88 -0.96 18.37 3.37
N ALA A 89 -0.10 17.97 2.45
CA ALA A 89 1.05 18.77 2.03
C ALA A 89 0.61 20.05 1.29
N MET A 90 -0.40 19.96 0.43
CA MET A 90 -0.96 21.09 -0.31
C MET A 90 -1.51 22.18 0.62
N ILE A 91 -2.16 21.78 1.73
CA ILE A 91 -2.70 22.73 2.72
C ILE A 91 -1.67 23.11 3.81
N GLY A 92 -0.42 22.69 3.68
CA GLY A 92 0.68 23.06 4.58
C GLY A 92 0.68 22.36 5.94
N VAL A 93 -0.09 21.27 6.11
CA VAL A 93 -0.11 20.49 7.36
C VAL A 93 1.14 19.62 7.49
N ILE A 94 1.67 19.13 6.37
CA ILE A 94 2.93 18.36 6.32
C ILE A 94 3.86 18.93 5.26
N TRP A 95 5.15 18.65 5.39
CA TRP A 95 6.20 19.05 4.45
C TRP A 95 7.19 17.89 4.26
N ASP A 96 8.14 18.03 3.33
CA ASP A 96 9.18 17.04 3.01
C ASP A 96 8.65 15.62 2.70
N VAL A 97 7.51 15.53 2.00
CA VAL A 97 6.94 14.25 1.56
C VAL A 97 7.86 13.61 0.52
N ARG A 98 8.60 12.59 0.95
CA ARG A 98 9.57 11.87 0.10
C ARG A 98 8.85 10.90 -0.82
N THR A 99 9.12 10.98 -2.12
CA THR A 99 8.65 9.98 -3.09
C THR A 99 9.83 9.24 -3.69
N VAL A 100 9.56 8.07 -4.28
CA VAL A 100 10.55 7.33 -5.06
C VAL A 100 11.12 8.21 -6.18
N SER A 101 12.45 8.24 -6.30
CA SER A 101 13.14 8.89 -7.42
C SER A 101 13.22 7.95 -8.62
N GLU A 102 13.40 8.49 -9.82
CA GLU A 102 13.51 7.68 -11.04
C GLU A 102 14.62 6.62 -10.93
N ASN A 103 15.81 7.02 -10.45
CA ASN A 103 16.95 6.11 -10.30
C ASN A 103 16.63 4.94 -9.36
N ILE A 104 15.92 5.18 -8.25
CA ILE A 104 15.51 4.12 -7.33
C ILE A 104 14.42 3.25 -7.97
N ARG A 105 13.45 3.86 -8.64
CA ARG A 105 12.35 3.17 -9.31
C ARG A 105 12.85 2.23 -10.42
N GLU A 106 13.92 2.59 -11.12
CA GLU A 106 14.51 1.78 -12.18
C GLU A 106 15.51 0.73 -11.64
N SER A 107 16.05 0.94 -10.43
CA SER A 107 16.96 -0.03 -9.81
C SER A 107 16.27 -1.34 -9.44
N LYS A 108 17.00 -2.46 -9.56
CA LYS A 108 16.59 -3.80 -9.12
C LYS A 108 15.24 -4.27 -9.65
N LYS A 109 14.80 -3.75 -10.81
CA LYS A 109 13.67 -4.34 -11.52
C LYS A 109 14.04 -5.75 -11.95
N ILE A 110 13.13 -6.69 -11.75
CA ILE A 110 13.25 -8.03 -12.27
C ILE A 110 13.08 -7.92 -13.79
N GLU A 111 14.11 -8.30 -14.54
CA GLU A 111 13.99 -8.49 -15.99
C GLU A 111 12.99 -9.61 -16.22
N ILE A 112 11.85 -9.28 -16.82
CA ILE A 112 10.95 -10.30 -17.33
C ILE A 112 11.68 -10.88 -18.54
N PRO A 113 12.03 -12.18 -18.58
CA PRO A 113 12.55 -12.77 -19.79
C PRO A 113 11.49 -12.53 -20.87
N HIS A 114 11.82 -11.75 -21.88
CA HIS A 114 11.02 -11.68 -23.09
C HIS A 114 10.93 -13.12 -23.63
N GLN A 115 9.77 -13.74 -23.50
CA GLN A 115 9.40 -14.86 -24.36
C GLN A 115 9.03 -14.31 -25.73
#